data_AF-A0AAN8XZZ5-F1
#
_entry.id   AF-A0AAN8XZZ5-F1
#
_cell.length_a   1.000
_cell.length_b   1.000
_cell.length_c   1.000
_cell.angle_alpha   90.00
_cell.angle_beta   90.00
_cell.angle_gamma   90.00
#
_symmetry.space_group_name_H-M   'P 1'
#
loop_
_entity.id
_entity.type
_entity.pdbx_description
1 polymer ?
#
loop_
_entity_poly.entity_id
_entity_poly.type
_entity_poly.pdbx_seq_one_letter_code
_entity_poly.pdbx_strand_id
1 'polypeptide(L)'
;MEIKILCTKLIKPFLPTPHHLQRYKFSFCDQISEKEHVSMVFFFHNYNNFDMDERLEQSLSKILTHVYPAAGRYDDKDEYCSILCLDQGVSYTKAKTNDTLDNFLNKARNDFGHAALFSPHVNKNIDETNFMVSPIVTIQVTKFECGGLAISISISHPAMDGFSVFQFTSEWAKVCRIGTPIDKINFFRFNMGDIFPTRDITGLFKSTPIPVIQQDIVVKRIVIREAVMSRLRKKMH
;
A
#
# COMPACT_ATOMS: atom_id res chain seq x y z
N MET A 1 -7.05 -23.45 0.45
CA MET A 1 -5.90 -22.67 -0.07
C MET A 1 -5.11 -22.20 1.12
N GLU A 2 -3.82 -22.50 1.16
CA GLU A 2 -2.93 -22.08 2.25
C GLU A 2 -1.88 -21.12 1.69
N ILE A 3 -1.61 -20.02 2.41
CA ILE A 3 -0.52 -19.08 2.08
C ILE A 3 0.58 -19.31 3.11
N LYS A 4 1.72 -19.82 2.65
CA LYS A 4 2.91 -20.06 3.47
C LYS A 4 3.88 -18.90 3.32
N ILE A 5 4.19 -18.24 4.44
CA ILE A 5 5.22 -17.20 4.50
C ILE A 5 6.60 -17.86 4.40
N LEU A 6 7.45 -17.29 3.55
CA LEU A 6 8.81 -17.78 3.33
C LEU A 6 9.82 -16.93 4.09
N CYS A 7 9.71 -15.60 3.97
CA CYS A 7 10.53 -14.66 4.72
C CYS A 7 9.90 -13.26 4.70
N THR A 8 10.29 -12.44 5.67
CA THR A 8 9.98 -11.02 5.73
C THR A 8 11.27 -10.26 5.98
N LYS A 9 11.47 -9.14 5.30
CA LYS A 9 12.65 -8.26 5.44
C LYS A 9 12.29 -6.80 5.24
N LEU A 10 13.20 -5.92 5.62
CA LEU A 10 13.07 -4.48 5.40
C LEU A 10 13.83 -4.07 4.14
N ILE A 11 13.12 -3.55 3.14
CA ILE A 11 13.74 -3.00 1.92
C ILE A 11 13.94 -1.50 2.13
N LYS A 12 15.20 -1.07 2.04
CA LYS A 12 15.61 0.32 2.25
C LYS A 12 15.72 1.07 0.91
N PRO A 13 15.64 2.41 0.93
CA PRO A 13 16.02 3.23 -0.22
C PRO A 13 17.41 2.88 -0.74
N PHE A 14 17.60 2.97 -2.06
CA PHE A 14 18.88 2.66 -2.71
C PHE A 14 19.94 3.73 -2.39
N LEU A 15 19.56 5.00 -2.46
CA LEU A 15 20.32 6.14 -1.95
C LEU A 15 19.78 6.56 -0.58
N PRO A 16 20.65 6.95 0.36
CA PRO A 16 20.22 7.42 1.68
C PRO A 16 19.41 8.71 1.58
N THR A 17 18.41 8.85 2.46
CA THR A 17 17.59 10.07 2.54
C THR A 17 18.46 11.26 2.97
N PRO A 18 18.52 12.35 2.17
CA PRO A 18 19.27 13.55 2.51
C PRO A 18 18.84 14.15 3.85
N HIS A 19 19.78 14.73 4.61
CA HIS A 19 19.51 15.25 5.96
C HIS A 19 18.33 16.22 6.04
N HIS A 20 18.15 17.08 5.03
CA HIS A 20 17.04 18.05 4.99
C HIS A 20 15.66 17.40 4.67
N LEU A 21 15.63 16.12 4.29
CA LEU A 21 14.43 15.34 3.99
C LEU A 21 14.15 14.25 5.05
N GLN A 22 14.96 14.15 6.12
CA GLN A 22 14.81 13.13 7.16
C GLN A 22 13.54 13.28 8.02
N ARG A 23 12.75 14.31 7.80
CA ARG A 23 11.48 14.53 8.48
C ARG A 23 10.42 15.00 7.49
N TYR A 24 9.36 14.21 7.32
CA TYR A 24 8.17 14.63 6.60
C TYR A 24 7.12 15.11 7.61
N LYS A 25 6.77 16.41 7.56
CA LYS A 25 5.73 16.97 8.42
C LYS A 25 4.36 16.78 7.80
N PHE A 26 3.40 16.39 8.62
CA PHE A 26 2.03 16.20 8.15
C PHE A 26 1.36 17.53 7.81
N SER A 27 0.60 17.48 6.74
CA SER A 27 -0.37 18.49 6.40
C SER A 27 -1.63 18.35 7.25
N PHE A 28 -2.46 19.38 7.25
CA PHE A 28 -3.81 19.30 7.84
C PHE A 28 -4.62 18.13 7.26
N CYS A 29 -4.48 17.83 5.96
CA CYS A 29 -5.18 16.71 5.31
C CYS A 29 -4.72 15.35 5.86
N ASP A 30 -3.43 15.22 6.13
CA ASP A 30 -2.84 13.99 6.69
C ASP A 30 -3.34 13.75 8.12
N GLN A 31 -3.50 14.83 8.92
CA GLN A 31 -3.97 14.74 10.31
C GLN A 31 -5.42 14.25 10.45
N ILE A 32 -6.27 14.60 9.49
CA ILE A 32 -7.70 14.22 9.50
C ILE A 32 -7.97 12.91 8.79
N SER A 33 -6.93 12.28 8.22
CA SER A 33 -7.00 10.95 7.64
C SER A 33 -7.40 9.92 8.69
N GLU A 34 -8.14 8.89 8.25
CA GLU A 34 -8.38 7.70 9.07
C GLU A 34 -7.04 7.02 9.38
N LYS A 35 -6.89 6.53 10.61
CA LYS A 35 -5.67 5.87 11.10
C LYS A 35 -5.75 4.37 10.83
N GLU A 36 -5.69 4.03 9.55
CA GLU A 36 -5.79 2.65 9.09
C GLU A 36 -4.78 2.32 7.98
N HIS A 37 -4.58 1.02 7.77
CA HIS A 37 -3.79 0.50 6.67
C HIS A 37 -4.70 0.12 5.50
N VAL A 38 -4.67 0.89 4.43
CA VAL A 38 -5.42 0.58 3.21
C VAL A 38 -4.64 -0.45 2.40
N SER A 39 -5.29 -1.53 1.99
CA SER A 39 -4.66 -2.63 1.25
C SER A 39 -5.18 -2.73 -0.18
N MET A 40 -4.29 -2.98 -1.12
CA MET A 40 -4.60 -3.30 -2.52
C MET A 40 -3.85 -4.55 -2.94
N VAL A 41 -4.48 -5.40 -3.76
CA VAL A 41 -3.86 -6.61 -4.30
C VAL A 41 -3.98 -6.64 -5.83
N PHE A 42 -2.85 -6.92 -6.47
CA PHE A 42 -2.73 -7.08 -7.91
C PHE A 42 -2.39 -8.53 -8.24
N PHE A 43 -3.11 -9.12 -9.19
CA PHE A 43 -2.91 -10.50 -9.63
C PHE A 43 -2.33 -10.52 -11.04
N PHE A 44 -1.27 -11.29 -11.24
CA PHE A 44 -0.56 -11.41 -12.51
C PHE A 44 -0.45 -12.87 -12.90
N HIS A 45 -0.88 -13.20 -14.12
CA HIS A 45 -0.61 -14.50 -14.73
C HIS A 45 0.90 -14.71 -14.96
N ASN A 46 1.29 -15.97 -15.08
CA ASN A 46 2.68 -16.39 -15.16
C ASN A 46 3.47 -15.60 -16.21
N TYR A 47 4.52 -14.91 -15.74
CA TYR A 47 5.62 -14.45 -16.57
C TYR A 47 6.84 -15.28 -16.17
N ASN A 48 7.20 -16.26 -17.00
CA ASN A 48 8.39 -17.12 -16.84
C ASN A 48 9.67 -16.27 -16.83
N ASN A 49 9.95 -15.60 -15.72
CA ASN A 49 11.12 -14.77 -15.51
C ASN A 49 11.81 -15.29 -14.25
N PHE A 50 12.92 -16.00 -14.46
CA PHE A 50 13.72 -16.63 -13.41
C PHE A 50 14.32 -15.64 -12.39
N ASP A 51 14.10 -14.33 -12.57
CA ASP A 51 14.69 -13.25 -11.78
C ASP A 51 13.66 -12.24 -11.21
N MET A 52 12.37 -12.60 -11.15
CA MET A 52 11.35 -11.64 -10.69
C MET A 52 11.53 -11.17 -9.25
N ASP A 53 12.03 -12.03 -8.36
CA ASP A 53 12.16 -11.71 -6.95
C ASP A 53 13.21 -10.62 -6.70
N GLU A 54 14.41 -10.80 -7.26
CA GLU A 54 15.50 -9.84 -7.11
C GLU A 54 15.13 -8.53 -7.80
N ARG A 55 14.57 -8.61 -9.01
CA ARG A 55 14.11 -7.45 -9.77
C ARG A 55 13.05 -6.63 -9.03
N LEU A 56 12.07 -7.26 -8.38
CA LEU A 56 11.05 -6.57 -7.58
C LEU A 56 11.68 -5.85 -6.39
N GLU A 57 12.60 -6.48 -5.68
CA GLU A 57 13.27 -5.88 -4.52
C GLU A 57 14.22 -4.74 -4.91
N GLN A 58 15.03 -4.93 -5.95
CA GLN A 58 15.95 -3.89 -6.43
C GLN A 58 15.17 -2.68 -6.96
N SER A 59 14.11 -2.90 -7.74
CA SER A 59 13.27 -1.81 -8.24
C SER A 59 12.53 -1.08 -7.11
N LEU A 60 12.10 -1.82 -6.07
CA LEU A 60 11.50 -1.23 -4.88
C LEU A 60 12.50 -0.35 -4.13
N SER A 61 13.74 -0.83 -3.92
CA SER A 61 14.80 -0.04 -3.31
C SER A 61 15.08 1.25 -4.09
N LYS A 62 15.10 1.20 -5.42
CA LYS A 62 15.29 2.37 -6.29
C LYS A 62 14.16 3.39 -6.21
N ILE A 63 12.89 2.97 -6.25
CA ILE A 63 11.76 3.91 -6.15
C ILE A 63 11.66 4.54 -4.75
N LEU A 64 12.08 3.82 -3.70
CA LEU A 64 12.09 4.33 -2.33
C LEU A 64 13.06 5.50 -2.10
N THR A 65 14.05 5.70 -2.98
CA THR A 65 14.85 6.93 -2.96
C THR A 65 14.01 8.18 -3.23
N HIS A 66 12.94 8.05 -4.03
CA HIS A 66 12.05 9.16 -4.35
C HIS A 66 10.84 9.21 -3.42
N VAL A 67 10.37 8.05 -2.97
CA VAL A 67 9.24 7.89 -2.03
C VAL A 67 9.76 7.65 -0.62
N TYR A 68 10.72 8.46 -0.18
CA TYR A 68 11.46 8.25 1.06
C TYR A 68 10.60 8.17 2.34
N PRO A 69 9.47 8.89 2.49
CA PRO A 69 8.64 8.75 3.70
C PRO A 69 8.06 7.35 3.88
N ALA A 70 7.87 6.59 2.80
CA ALA A 70 7.39 5.22 2.86
C ALA A 70 8.35 4.29 3.65
N ALA A 71 9.64 4.61 3.67
CA ALA A 71 10.65 3.85 4.40
C ALA A 71 10.88 4.36 5.84
N GLY A 72 10.16 5.40 6.27
CA GLY A 72 10.28 6.00 7.60
C GLY A 72 9.40 5.34 8.66
N ARG A 73 9.31 5.98 9.83
CA ARG A 73 8.40 5.63 10.93
C ARG A 73 7.77 6.89 11.49
N TYR A 74 6.57 6.80 12.07
CA TYR A 74 5.98 7.95 12.75
C TYR A 74 6.88 8.48 13.87
N ASP A 75 6.90 9.80 14.05
CA ASP A 75 7.64 10.46 15.13
C ASP A 75 6.80 10.50 16.41
N ASP A 76 7.17 9.69 17.39
CA ASP A 76 6.53 9.66 18.71
C ASP A 76 6.76 10.94 19.51
N LYS A 77 7.83 11.70 19.20
CA LYS A 77 8.15 12.97 19.86
C LYS A 77 7.32 14.15 19.35
N ASP A 78 6.56 13.95 18.28
CA ASP A 78 5.76 14.98 17.61
C ASP A 78 4.28 14.59 17.55
N GLU A 79 3.82 13.86 18.58
CA GLU A 79 2.44 13.38 18.69
C GLU A 79 1.98 12.61 17.43
N TYR A 80 2.92 11.93 16.76
CA TYR A 80 2.71 11.21 15.49
C TYR A 80 2.23 12.10 14.33
N CYS A 81 2.48 13.41 14.37
CA CYS A 81 2.18 14.38 13.31
C CYS A 81 3.32 14.55 12.30
N SER A 82 4.29 13.63 12.29
CA SER A 82 5.34 13.57 11.27
C SER A 82 5.90 12.16 11.12
N ILE A 83 6.66 11.95 10.04
CA ILE A 83 7.39 10.72 9.76
C ILE A 83 8.89 11.02 9.81
N LEU A 84 9.62 10.31 10.66
CA LEU A 84 11.07 10.24 10.66
C LEU A 84 11.53 9.33 9.51
N CYS A 85 12.13 9.94 8.50
CA CYS A 85 12.62 9.29 7.29
C CYS A 85 14.08 8.86 7.46
N LEU A 86 14.32 7.91 8.38
CA LEU A 86 15.66 7.41 8.73
C LEU A 86 15.99 6.08 8.07
N ASP A 87 15.38 5.81 6.92
CA ASP A 87 15.64 4.63 6.07
C ASP A 87 15.52 3.29 6.81
N GLN A 88 14.59 3.17 7.76
CA GLN A 88 14.27 1.89 8.41
C GLN A 88 13.80 0.84 7.40
N GLY A 89 13.12 1.29 6.34
CA GLY A 89 12.69 0.48 5.21
C GLY A 89 11.23 0.03 5.30
N VAL A 90 10.73 -0.43 4.15
CA VAL A 90 9.38 -1.00 3.99
C VAL A 90 9.39 -2.48 4.34
N SER A 91 8.32 -2.99 4.95
CA SER A 91 8.21 -4.42 5.24
C SER A 91 7.86 -5.20 3.99
N TYR A 92 8.74 -6.08 3.53
CA TYR A 92 8.57 -6.88 2.32
C TYR A 92 8.55 -8.36 2.66
N THR A 93 7.41 -9.01 2.37
CA THR A 93 7.16 -10.42 2.68
C THR A 93 7.09 -11.24 1.40
N LYS A 94 7.84 -12.34 1.36
CA LYS A 94 7.70 -13.39 0.34
C LYS A 94 6.83 -14.50 0.87
N ALA A 95 5.90 -14.96 0.05
CA ALA A 95 5.01 -16.06 0.37
C ALA A 95 4.80 -16.97 -0.86
N LYS A 96 4.27 -18.16 -0.62
CA LYS A 96 3.78 -19.06 -1.67
C LYS A 96 2.45 -19.67 -1.29
N THR A 97 1.67 -20.09 -2.28
CA THR A 97 0.42 -20.84 -2.06
C THR A 97 0.39 -22.11 -2.89
N ASN A 98 -0.31 -23.12 -2.38
CA ASN A 98 -0.54 -24.42 -3.02
C ASN A 98 -1.77 -24.44 -3.94
N ASP A 99 -2.18 -23.27 -4.44
CA ASP A 99 -3.29 -23.13 -5.38
C ASP A 99 -2.80 -22.49 -6.68
N THR A 100 -3.58 -22.65 -7.74
CA THR A 100 -3.33 -21.96 -9.01
C THR A 100 -4.07 -20.63 -9.02
N LEU A 101 -3.55 -19.66 -9.76
CA LEU A 101 -4.16 -18.33 -9.86
C LEU A 101 -5.60 -18.42 -10.41
N ASP A 102 -5.83 -19.22 -11.45
CA ASP A 102 -7.15 -19.33 -12.07
C ASP A 102 -8.18 -19.98 -11.14
N ASN A 103 -7.79 -21.02 -10.39
CA ASN A 103 -8.68 -21.62 -9.38
C ASN A 103 -9.03 -20.62 -8.27
N PHE A 104 -8.04 -19.86 -7.79
CA PHE A 104 -8.28 -18.79 -6.83
C PHE A 104 -9.21 -17.70 -7.40
N LEU A 105 -8.97 -17.20 -8.61
CA LEU A 105 -9.79 -16.16 -9.23
C LEU A 105 -11.24 -16.62 -9.43
N ASN A 106 -11.47 -17.91 -9.71
CA ASN A 106 -12.80 -18.48 -9.78
C ASN A 106 -13.51 -18.46 -8.42
N LYS A 107 -12.82 -18.79 -7.32
CA LYS A 107 -13.36 -18.69 -5.96
C LYS A 107 -13.67 -17.23 -5.58
N ALA A 108 -12.73 -16.32 -5.84
CA ALA A 108 -12.85 -14.89 -5.54
C ALA A 108 -13.96 -14.18 -6.35
N ARG A 109 -14.36 -14.72 -7.51
CA ARG A 109 -15.52 -14.23 -8.26
C ARG A 109 -16.85 -14.54 -7.57
N ASN A 110 -16.93 -15.68 -6.89
CA ASN A 110 -18.14 -16.11 -6.19
C ASN A 110 -18.23 -15.48 -4.80
N ASP A 111 -17.10 -15.34 -4.12
CA ASP A 111 -16.99 -14.70 -2.82
C ASP A 111 -15.75 -13.81 -2.78
N PHE A 112 -15.99 -12.49 -2.85
CA PHE A 112 -14.94 -11.49 -2.89
C PHE A 112 -14.13 -11.44 -1.59
N GLY A 113 -14.65 -11.98 -0.48
CA GLY A 113 -13.91 -12.11 0.79
C GLY A 113 -12.63 -12.92 0.65
N HIS A 114 -12.54 -13.81 -0.35
CA HIS A 114 -11.30 -14.55 -0.64
C HIS A 114 -10.14 -13.64 -1.04
N ALA A 115 -10.39 -12.43 -1.57
CA ALA A 115 -9.32 -11.48 -1.88
C ALA A 115 -8.57 -11.01 -0.61
N ALA A 116 -9.26 -10.94 0.54
CA ALA A 116 -8.66 -10.55 1.82
C ALA A 116 -7.61 -11.55 2.31
N LEU A 117 -7.61 -12.79 1.82
CA LEU A 117 -6.57 -13.78 2.12
C LEU A 117 -5.17 -13.30 1.71
N PHE A 118 -5.08 -12.43 0.72
CA PHE A 118 -3.82 -11.85 0.23
C PHE A 118 -3.45 -10.53 0.89
N SER A 119 -4.19 -10.05 1.89
CA SER A 119 -3.74 -8.92 2.72
C SER A 119 -2.34 -9.21 3.31
N PRO A 120 -1.41 -8.24 3.36
CA PRO A 120 -0.06 -8.50 3.85
C PRO A 120 -0.10 -9.11 5.25
N HIS A 121 0.63 -10.21 5.46
CA HIS A 121 0.58 -10.97 6.71
C HIS A 121 0.87 -10.11 7.95
N VAL A 122 1.79 -9.16 7.82
CA VAL A 122 2.18 -8.23 8.88
C VAL A 122 1.00 -7.41 9.38
N ASN A 123 0.04 -7.06 8.51
CA ASN A 123 -1.12 -6.26 8.89
C ASN A 123 -2.10 -7.00 9.81
N LYS A 124 -2.06 -8.34 9.87
CA LYS A 124 -2.91 -9.12 10.79
C LYS A 124 -2.61 -8.83 12.25
N ASN A 125 -1.42 -8.30 12.53
CA ASN A 125 -0.98 -7.93 13.86
C ASN A 125 -1.03 -6.42 14.07
N ILE A 126 -1.56 -5.63 13.13
CA ILE A 126 -1.70 -4.18 13.27
C ILE A 126 -3.10 -3.86 13.78
N ASP A 127 -3.16 -3.15 14.89
CA ASP A 127 -4.38 -2.63 15.50
C ASP A 127 -4.17 -1.20 16.02
N GLU A 128 -5.18 -0.64 16.66
CA GLU A 128 -5.15 0.72 17.22
C GLU A 128 -3.99 0.96 18.21
N THR A 129 -3.51 -0.09 18.88
CA THR A 129 -2.48 0.01 19.93
C THR A 129 -1.06 0.10 19.37
N ASN A 130 -0.84 -0.42 18.15
CA ASN A 130 0.50 -0.50 17.56
C ASN A 130 0.59 0.10 16.14
N PHE A 131 -0.50 0.64 15.60
CA PHE A 131 -0.54 1.31 14.30
C PHE A 131 0.61 2.30 14.12
N MET A 132 0.84 3.17 15.10
CA MET A 132 1.86 4.24 15.00
C MET A 132 3.31 3.73 15.02
N VAL A 133 3.56 2.53 15.54
CA VAL A 133 4.90 1.92 15.53
C VAL A 133 5.10 0.94 14.37
N SER A 134 4.03 0.65 13.63
CA SER A 134 4.07 -0.24 12.47
C SER A 134 4.74 0.43 11.25
N PRO A 135 5.25 -0.34 10.28
CA PRO A 135 5.80 0.21 9.05
C PRO A 135 4.75 1.01 8.25
N ILE A 136 5.16 2.14 7.69
CA ILE A 136 4.30 2.98 6.83
C ILE A 136 3.79 2.20 5.62
N VAL A 137 4.64 1.38 5.01
CA VAL A 137 4.31 0.52 3.88
C VAL A 137 4.68 -0.93 4.18
N THR A 138 3.73 -1.84 3.93
CA THR A 138 3.91 -3.28 3.95
C THR A 138 3.57 -3.86 2.57
N ILE A 139 4.40 -4.77 2.07
CA ILE A 139 4.26 -5.41 0.77
C ILE A 139 4.36 -6.92 0.96
N GLN A 140 3.48 -7.66 0.31
CA GLN A 140 3.56 -9.11 0.24
C GLN A 140 3.51 -9.58 -1.22
N VAL A 141 4.50 -10.37 -1.61
CA VAL A 141 4.55 -11.05 -2.91
C VAL A 141 4.30 -12.53 -2.69
N THR A 142 3.15 -13.02 -3.16
CA THR A 142 2.75 -14.42 -3.05
C THR A 142 2.84 -15.11 -4.41
N LYS A 143 3.64 -16.18 -4.51
CA LYS A 143 3.72 -17.03 -5.70
C LYS A 143 2.67 -18.13 -5.66
N PHE A 144 1.92 -18.28 -6.75
CA PHE A 144 1.02 -19.41 -6.98
C PHE A 144 1.78 -20.60 -7.57
N GLU A 145 1.21 -21.80 -7.43
CA GLU A 145 1.84 -23.04 -7.91
C GLU A 145 2.02 -23.05 -9.43
N CYS A 146 1.13 -22.38 -10.17
CA CYS A 146 1.20 -22.20 -11.62
C CYS A 146 2.17 -21.09 -12.07
N GLY A 147 2.96 -20.51 -11.16
CA GLY A 147 3.88 -19.39 -11.45
C GLY A 147 3.21 -18.00 -11.49
N GLY A 148 1.89 -17.92 -11.27
CA GLY A 148 1.21 -16.63 -11.11
C GLY A 148 1.68 -15.89 -9.85
N LEU A 149 1.44 -14.58 -9.80
CA LEU A 149 1.83 -13.71 -8.68
C LEU A 149 0.62 -12.94 -8.13
N ALA A 150 0.55 -12.82 -6.81
CA ALA A 150 -0.21 -11.77 -6.15
C ALA A 150 0.78 -10.78 -5.50
N ILE A 151 0.66 -9.49 -5.82
CA ILE A 151 1.40 -8.41 -5.18
C ILE A 151 0.40 -7.62 -4.36
N SER A 152 0.52 -7.70 -3.05
CA SER A 152 -0.29 -6.98 -2.09
C SER A 152 0.51 -5.83 -1.52
N ILE A 153 -0.07 -4.64 -1.51
CA ILE A 153 0.53 -3.41 -0.99
C ILE A 153 -0.44 -2.87 0.04
N SER A 154 0.07 -2.58 1.23
CA SER A 154 -0.67 -1.85 2.23
C SER A 154 0.10 -0.67 2.76
N ILE A 155 -0.63 0.41 2.96
CA ILE A 155 -0.10 1.73 3.27
C ILE A 155 -0.89 2.34 4.41
N SER A 156 -0.19 3.04 5.29
CA SER A 156 -0.79 3.85 6.33
C SER A 156 -1.46 5.07 5.69
N HIS A 157 -2.79 5.19 5.80
CA HIS A 157 -3.56 6.25 5.11
C HIS A 157 -3.11 7.69 5.46
N PRO A 158 -2.69 8.02 6.70
CA PRO A 158 -2.18 9.35 7.00
C PRO A 158 -0.88 9.70 6.26
N ALA A 159 -0.13 8.70 5.78
CA ALA A 159 1.11 8.92 5.05
C ALA A 159 0.90 9.07 3.54
N MET A 160 -0.13 8.43 2.96
CA MET A 160 -0.36 8.40 1.52
C MET A 160 -1.86 8.24 1.23
N ASP A 161 -2.40 9.10 0.38
CA ASP A 161 -3.76 8.98 -0.15
C ASP A 161 -3.83 7.98 -1.33
N GLY A 162 -5.04 7.69 -1.80
CA GLY A 162 -5.25 6.76 -2.92
C GLY A 162 -4.46 7.13 -4.18
N PHE A 163 -4.39 8.41 -4.53
CA PHE A 163 -3.65 8.87 -5.69
C PHE A 163 -2.14 8.61 -5.55
N SER A 164 -1.57 8.92 -4.39
CA SER A 164 -0.16 8.72 -4.07
C SER A 164 0.24 7.25 -4.14
N VAL A 165 -0.62 6.33 -3.67
CA VAL A 165 -0.33 4.89 -3.71
C VAL A 165 -0.42 4.33 -5.12
N PHE A 166 -1.40 4.77 -5.92
CA PHE A 166 -1.46 4.38 -7.33
C PHE A 166 -0.25 4.90 -8.11
N GLN A 167 0.20 6.13 -7.84
CA GLN A 167 1.43 6.64 -8.44
C GLN A 167 2.65 5.83 -7.99
N PHE A 168 2.80 5.54 -6.69
CA PHE A 168 3.88 4.70 -6.17
C PHE A 168 3.91 3.34 -6.86
N THR A 169 2.75 2.68 -6.97
CA THR A 169 2.63 1.37 -7.61
C THR A 169 2.96 1.45 -9.10
N SER A 170 2.47 2.48 -9.80
CA SER A 170 2.72 2.70 -11.23
C SER A 170 4.20 2.95 -11.53
N GLU A 171 4.84 3.85 -10.77
CA GLU A 171 6.26 4.16 -10.94
C GLU A 171 7.14 2.98 -10.52
N TRP A 172 6.82 2.27 -9.43
CA TRP A 172 7.52 1.04 -9.07
C TRP A 172 7.44 0.00 -10.19
N ALA A 173 6.26 -0.20 -10.78
CA ALA A 173 6.09 -1.11 -11.91
C ALA A 173 6.91 -0.68 -13.14
N LYS A 174 7.02 0.63 -13.43
CA LYS A 174 7.88 1.14 -14.51
C LYS A 174 9.36 0.87 -14.21
N VAL A 175 9.85 1.24 -13.03
CA VAL A 175 11.24 0.99 -12.61
C VAL A 175 11.57 -0.50 -12.69
N CYS A 176 10.65 -1.35 -12.22
CA CYS A 176 10.76 -2.80 -12.35
C CYS A 176 10.83 -3.22 -13.82
N ARG A 177 9.87 -2.82 -14.66
CA ARG A 177 9.70 -3.30 -16.05
C ARG A 177 10.79 -2.86 -17.02
N ILE A 178 11.24 -1.61 -16.94
CA ILE A 178 12.18 -1.05 -17.94
C ILE A 178 13.52 -0.65 -17.36
N GLY A 179 13.73 -0.82 -16.04
CA GLY A 179 14.99 -0.51 -15.39
C GLY A 179 15.29 1.00 -15.36
N THR A 180 14.25 1.84 -15.23
CA THR A 180 14.38 3.30 -15.21
C THR A 180 15.51 3.74 -14.27
N PRO A 181 16.51 4.50 -14.76
CA PRO A 181 17.57 5.06 -13.93
C PRO A 181 17.01 5.93 -12.80
N ILE A 182 17.65 5.92 -11.63
CA ILE A 182 17.15 6.59 -10.43
C ILE A 182 16.96 8.09 -10.67
N ASP A 183 17.89 8.73 -11.36
CA ASP A 183 17.86 10.15 -11.73
C ASP A 183 16.71 10.53 -12.67
N LYS A 184 16.08 9.55 -13.33
CA LYS A 184 14.97 9.75 -14.27
C LYS A 184 13.60 9.41 -13.70
N ILE A 185 13.53 8.91 -12.47
CA ILE A 185 12.26 8.67 -11.79
C ILE A 185 11.69 10.04 -11.39
N ASN A 186 10.52 10.37 -11.92
CA ASN A 186 9.80 11.58 -11.54
C ASN A 186 8.68 11.20 -10.58
N PHE A 187 8.82 11.60 -9.31
CA PHE A 187 7.82 11.39 -8.28
C PHE A 187 7.36 12.72 -7.67
N PHE A 188 6.25 12.69 -6.94
CA PHE A 188 5.73 13.87 -6.25
C PHE A 188 6.72 14.38 -5.20
N ARG A 189 6.62 15.68 -4.91
CA ARG A 189 7.31 16.29 -3.78
C ARG A 189 6.47 16.09 -2.52
N PHE A 190 7.12 15.75 -1.42
CA PHE A 190 6.49 15.60 -0.12
C PHE A 190 6.54 16.92 0.65
N ASN A 191 5.86 17.95 0.14
CA ASN A 191 5.83 19.30 0.71
C ASN A 191 4.42 19.80 1.05
N MET A 192 3.43 18.89 1.13
CA MET A 192 2.06 19.25 1.47
C MET A 192 1.94 19.90 2.86
N GLY A 193 2.79 19.52 3.81
CA GLY A 193 2.87 20.16 5.13
C GLY A 193 3.27 21.64 5.08
N ASP A 194 3.97 22.08 4.04
CA ASP A 194 4.33 23.49 3.86
C ASP A 194 3.16 24.30 3.26
N ILE A 195 2.30 23.65 2.46
CA ILE A 195 1.16 24.27 1.78
C ILE A 195 -0.07 24.30 2.69
N PHE A 196 -0.33 23.21 3.39
CA PHE A 196 -1.43 23.05 4.33
C PHE A 196 -0.89 22.66 5.71
N PRO A 197 -0.37 23.62 6.50
CA PRO A 197 0.30 23.32 7.77
C PRO A 197 -0.58 22.56 8.75
N THR A 198 0.10 21.75 9.55
CA THR A 198 -0.43 21.02 10.71
C THR A 198 -1.16 21.99 11.66
N ARG A 199 -2.32 21.58 12.19
CA ARG A 199 -3.16 22.38 13.10
C ARG A 199 -3.51 21.61 14.37
N ASP A 200 -3.89 22.35 15.41
CA ASP A 200 -4.58 21.75 16.54
C ASP A 200 -5.99 21.31 16.12
N ILE A 201 -6.21 19.99 16.11
CA ILE A 201 -7.48 19.37 15.70
C ILE A 201 -8.31 18.89 16.90
N THR A 202 -7.85 19.09 18.13
CA THR A 202 -8.49 18.57 19.36
C THR A 202 -9.93 19.05 19.51
N GLY A 203 -10.26 20.23 18.99
CA GLY A 203 -11.62 20.80 19.01
C GLY A 203 -12.47 20.55 17.76
N LEU A 204 -11.90 20.03 16.67
CA LEU A 204 -12.60 19.90 15.38
C LEU A 204 -13.38 18.60 15.24
N PHE A 205 -12.85 17.51 15.79
CA PHE A 205 -13.45 16.19 15.70
C PHE A 205 -13.68 15.64 17.10
N LYS A 206 -14.93 15.70 17.58
CA LYS A 206 -15.32 14.94 18.78
C LYS A 206 -15.27 13.46 18.39
N SER A 207 -14.28 12.73 18.92
CA SER A 207 -14.23 11.28 18.85
C SER A 207 -15.47 10.73 19.54
N THR A 208 -16.52 10.52 18.76
CA THR A 208 -17.69 9.78 19.20
C THR A 208 -17.32 8.33 18.91
N PRO A 209 -17.18 7.45 19.92
CA PRO A 209 -16.94 6.05 19.66
C PRO A 209 -18.10 5.55 18.80
N ILE A 210 -17.83 5.25 17.52
CA ILE A 210 -18.81 4.56 16.70
C ILE A 210 -18.81 3.14 17.26
N PRO A 211 -19.92 2.65 17.86
CA PRO A 211 -19.97 1.28 18.31
C PRO A 211 -19.64 0.39 17.11
N VAL A 212 -18.70 -0.54 17.29
CA VAL A 212 -18.43 -1.58 16.29
C VAL A 212 -19.67 -2.44 16.22
N ILE A 213 -20.60 -2.08 15.34
CA ILE A 213 -21.75 -2.92 15.06
C ILE A 213 -21.19 -4.06 14.21
N GLN A 214 -21.02 -5.22 14.84
CA GLN A 214 -20.65 -6.45 14.17
C GLN A 214 -21.84 -6.87 13.29
N GLN A 215 -21.90 -6.29 12.10
CA GLN A 215 -22.85 -6.66 11.06
C GLN A 215 -22.21 -7.72 10.18
N ASP A 216 -23.02 -8.65 9.67
CA ASP A 216 -22.62 -9.58 8.62
C ASP A 216 -22.45 -8.78 7.30
N ILE A 217 -21.30 -8.09 7.17
CA ILE A 217 -20.97 -7.30 5.99
C ILE A 217 -20.54 -8.26 4.88
N VAL A 218 -21.34 -8.30 3.80
CA VAL A 218 -21.00 -9.04 2.60
C VAL A 218 -20.50 -8.08 1.52
N VAL A 219 -19.25 -8.27 1.08
CA VAL A 219 -18.68 -7.49 -0.02
C VAL A 219 -19.00 -8.14 -1.36
N LYS A 220 -19.58 -7.38 -2.28
CA LYS A 220 -19.90 -7.85 -3.65
C LYS A 220 -19.25 -6.95 -4.69
N ARG A 221 -18.72 -7.56 -5.75
CA ARG A 221 -18.21 -6.84 -6.92
C ARG A 221 -19.33 -6.64 -7.95
N ILE A 222 -19.79 -5.40 -8.10
CA ILE A 222 -20.76 -5.03 -9.14
C ILE A 222 -20.00 -4.49 -10.35
N VAL A 223 -20.16 -5.13 -11.52
CA VAL A 223 -19.50 -4.73 -12.76
C VAL A 223 -20.51 -4.04 -13.69
N ILE A 224 -20.39 -2.72 -13.83
CA ILE A 224 -21.22 -1.94 -14.75
C ILE A 224 -20.51 -1.84 -16.10
N ARG A 225 -21.06 -2.53 -17.11
CA ARG A 225 -20.50 -2.55 -18.47
C ARG A 225 -20.84 -1.27 -19.23
N GLU A 226 -20.04 -0.94 -20.23
CA GLU A 226 -20.24 0.23 -21.11
C GLU A 226 -21.64 0.31 -21.71
N ALA A 227 -22.22 -0.80 -22.16
CA ALA A 227 -23.58 -0.84 -22.69
C ALA A 227 -24.65 -0.45 -21.65
N VAL A 228 -24.43 -0.76 -20.37
CA VAL A 228 -25.30 -0.32 -19.27
C VAL A 228 -25.12 1.18 -19.04
N MET A 229 -23.87 1.66 -18.96
CA MET A 229 -23.56 3.09 -18.81
C MET A 229 -24.17 3.94 -19.94
N SER A 230 -24.08 3.47 -21.18
CA SER A 230 -24.63 4.15 -22.36
C SER A 230 -26.15 4.26 -22.29
N ARG A 231 -26.85 3.21 -21.83
CA ARG A 231 -28.30 3.23 -21.62
C ARG A 231 -28.70 4.17 -20.49
N LEU A 232 -27.93 4.19 -19.39
CA LEU A 232 -28.18 5.10 -18.27
C LEU A 232 -28.03 6.57 -18.70
N ARG A 233 -26.96 6.90 -19.43
CA ARG A 233 -26.74 8.26 -19.95
C ARG A 233 -27.90 8.74 -20.84
N LYS A 234 -28.41 7.87 -21.73
CA LYS A 234 -29.56 8.18 -22.60
C LYS A 234 -30.88 8.39 -21.85
N LYS A 235 -31.03 7.87 -20.63
CA LYS A 235 -32.24 8.07 -19.80
C LYS A 235 -32.18 9.34 -18.95
N MET A 236 -31.00 9.93 -18.80
CA MET A 236 -30.77 11.17 -18.05
C MET A 236 -30.86 12.43 -18.92
N HIS A 237 -30.99 12.25 -20.24
CA HIS A 237 -31.29 13.29 -21.23
C HIS A 237 -32.69 13.05 -21.80
#